data_AF-A0A9W7BAU7-F1
#
_entry.id   AF-A0A9W7BAU7-F1
#
_cell.length_a   1.000
_cell.length_b   1.000
_cell.length_c   1.000
_cell.angle_alpha   90.00
_cell.angle_beta   90.00
_cell.angle_gamma   90.00
#
_symmetry.space_group_name_H-M   'P 1'
#
loop_
_entity.id
_entity.type
_entity.pdbx_description
1 polymer ?
#
loop_
_entity_poly.entity_id
_entity_poly.type
_entity_poly.pdbx_seq_one_letter_code
_entity_poly.pdbx_strand_id
1 'polypeptide(L)'
;MSAPVHPTGTEDGGSSTSPWTSSILLGPAIPSVLSLVTVVFGQFTLLADEVCSDPMKATENAGCAFMRGSIVVAFLELIIFCWVFMGTTVSIKLGTKSFRILRPFSKLRTIAICYFLLYLVSLGVFAGGLMWLVDFPESGAVFLGFVMFLQVSYWLMFVFIIIALVKIKLKQRTLSKSGAKYSGGGGGQRATIRQTQKVGTEDWFREIFEEESDGMDTLEVEKLAKLFEKLGLDVPEEEITAVTDVLDLEGTGEVGFTATWSWYTKTGKSFRKEADMKVEDIEDGDKDKDE
;
A
#
# COMPACT_ATOMS: atom_id res chain seq x y z
N MET A 1 10.71 48.41 23.68
CA MET A 1 10.00 48.05 22.45
C MET A 1 10.85 47.02 21.73
N SER A 2 10.60 45.75 22.00
CA SER A 2 11.37 44.62 21.46
C SER A 2 10.39 43.75 20.70
N ALA A 3 10.64 43.56 19.41
CA ALA A 3 9.80 42.74 18.54
C ALA A 3 10.01 41.24 18.85
N PRO A 4 8.96 40.41 18.77
CA PRO A 4 9.09 38.98 18.94
C PRO A 4 9.72 38.35 17.69
N VAL A 5 10.78 37.59 17.91
CA VAL A 5 11.43 36.75 16.90
C VAL A 5 10.54 35.52 16.69
N HIS A 6 9.97 35.38 15.49
CA HIS A 6 9.31 34.15 15.07
C HIS A 6 10.35 33.11 14.65
N PRO A 7 10.32 31.88 15.19
CA PRO A 7 11.12 30.78 14.66
C PRO A 7 10.48 30.26 13.37
N THR A 8 11.18 30.44 12.25
CA THR A 8 10.92 29.76 10.98
C THR A 8 11.36 28.30 11.12
N GLY A 9 10.43 27.44 11.52
CA GLY A 9 10.62 26.00 11.48
C GLY A 9 10.64 25.51 10.03
N THR A 10 11.80 25.02 9.60
CA THR A 10 12.02 24.37 8.32
C THR A 10 11.24 23.06 8.26
N GLU A 11 10.41 22.96 7.23
CA GLU A 11 9.62 21.80 6.84
C GLU A 11 10.53 20.67 6.32
N ASP A 12 11.08 19.84 7.20
CA ASP A 12 11.56 18.51 6.76
C ASP A 12 10.45 17.48 6.97
N GLY A 13 9.39 17.67 6.17
CA GLY A 13 8.36 16.66 5.93
C GLY A 13 8.94 15.54 5.06
N GLY A 14 9.89 14.78 5.61
CA GLY A 14 10.38 13.55 5.03
C GLY A 14 9.21 12.58 4.89
N SER A 15 8.56 12.57 3.72
CA SER A 15 7.49 11.63 3.42
C SER A 15 8.09 10.24 3.48
N SER A 16 7.94 9.56 4.62
CA SER A 16 8.29 8.16 4.77
C SER A 16 7.30 7.38 3.91
N THR A 17 7.59 7.30 2.61
CA THR A 17 6.87 6.44 1.70
C THR A 17 7.00 5.05 2.27
N SER A 18 5.87 4.49 2.71
CA SER A 18 5.85 3.22 3.41
C SER A 18 6.68 2.18 2.63
N PRO A 19 7.45 1.30 3.29
CA PRO A 19 8.29 0.31 2.61
C PRO A 19 7.53 -0.65 1.67
N TRP A 20 6.20 -0.56 1.60
CA TRP A 20 5.35 -1.27 0.65
C TRP A 20 5.21 -0.56 -0.70
N THR A 21 5.33 0.78 -0.76
CA THR A 21 5.16 1.54 -2.02
C THR A 21 6.23 1.20 -3.06
N SER A 22 7.47 0.93 -2.65
CA SER A 22 8.54 0.52 -3.57
C SER A 22 8.31 -0.87 -4.18
N SER A 23 7.73 -1.80 -3.41
CA SER A 23 7.36 -3.15 -3.91
C SER A 23 6.14 -3.10 -4.83
N ILE A 24 5.23 -2.16 -4.58
CA ILE A 24 4.06 -1.88 -5.43
C ILE A 24 4.46 -1.15 -6.71
N LEU A 25 5.58 -0.43 -6.76
CA LEU A 25 6.06 0.24 -7.97
C LEU A 25 6.81 -0.70 -8.91
N LEU A 26 7.58 -1.65 -8.37
CA LEU A 26 8.35 -2.60 -9.20
C LEU A 26 7.50 -3.70 -9.83
N GLY A 27 6.50 -4.21 -9.10
CA GLY A 27 5.62 -5.27 -9.59
C GLY A 27 4.88 -4.92 -10.89
N PRO A 28 4.40 -3.67 -11.04
CA PRO A 28 3.75 -3.17 -12.23
C PRO A 28 4.70 -2.87 -13.40
N ALA A 29 5.84 -2.24 -13.14
CA ALA A 29 6.73 -1.75 -14.20
C ALA A 29 7.26 -2.88 -15.11
N ILE A 30 7.55 -4.05 -14.55
CA ILE A 30 8.11 -5.19 -15.31
C ILE A 30 7.12 -5.71 -16.37
N PRO A 31 5.87 -6.06 -16.04
CA PRO A 31 4.84 -6.39 -17.03
C PRO A 31 4.68 -5.33 -18.12
N SER A 32 4.66 -4.03 -17.78
CA SER A 32 4.47 -2.97 -18.79
C SER A 32 5.61 -2.90 -19.79
N VAL A 33 6.85 -2.99 -19.30
CA VAL A 33 8.03 -2.99 -20.16
C VAL A 33 8.00 -4.20 -21.08
N LEU A 34 7.64 -5.38 -20.55
CA LEU A 34 7.53 -6.60 -21.36
C LEU A 34 6.42 -6.50 -22.40
N SER A 35 5.21 -6.08 -22.04
CA SER A 35 4.11 -5.91 -23.00
C SER A 35 4.45 -4.85 -24.06
N LEU A 36 5.15 -3.75 -23.69
CA LEU A 36 5.63 -2.75 -24.64
C LEU A 36 6.66 -3.34 -25.62
N VAL A 37 7.64 -4.08 -25.12
CA VAL A 37 8.64 -4.74 -25.96
C VAL A 37 7.97 -5.75 -26.90
N THR A 38 7.02 -6.54 -26.41
CA THR A 38 6.23 -7.47 -27.21
C THR A 38 5.46 -6.77 -28.33
N VAL A 39 4.84 -5.61 -28.05
CA VAL A 39 4.17 -4.81 -29.07
C VAL A 39 5.17 -4.32 -30.12
N VAL A 40 6.30 -3.74 -29.70
CA VAL A 40 7.31 -3.20 -30.63
C VAL A 40 7.90 -4.29 -31.51
N PHE A 41 8.32 -5.42 -30.93
CA PHE A 41 8.86 -6.55 -31.67
C PHE A 41 7.82 -7.22 -32.57
N GLY A 42 6.58 -7.36 -32.10
CA GLY A 42 5.49 -7.92 -32.91
C GLY A 42 5.19 -7.04 -34.12
N GLN A 43 5.16 -5.72 -33.95
CA GLN A 43 4.97 -4.77 -35.06
C GLN A 43 6.13 -4.82 -36.05
N PHE A 44 7.38 -4.85 -35.56
CA PHE A 44 8.54 -4.97 -36.43
C PHE A 44 8.53 -6.29 -37.23
N THR A 45 8.14 -7.38 -36.59
CA THR A 45 8.03 -8.71 -37.24
C THR A 45 6.94 -8.72 -38.31
N LEU A 46 5.77 -8.11 -38.03
CA LEU A 46 4.69 -7.97 -39.01
C LEU A 46 5.09 -7.12 -40.22
N LEU A 47 5.92 -6.10 -40.03
CA LEU A 47 6.41 -5.23 -41.11
C LEU A 47 7.54 -5.88 -41.91
N ALA A 48 8.35 -6.74 -41.28
CA ALA A 48 9.45 -7.44 -41.94
C ALA A 48 8.98 -8.63 -42.79
N ASP A 49 7.81 -9.19 -42.50
CA ASP A 49 7.22 -10.30 -43.27
C ASP A 49 6.31 -9.77 -44.38
N GLU A 50 6.78 -9.88 -45.63
CA GLU A 50 6.02 -9.48 -46.82
C GLU A 50 4.64 -10.16 -46.88
N VAL A 51 4.52 -11.40 -46.40
CA VAL A 51 3.25 -12.16 -46.42
C VAL A 51 2.22 -11.53 -45.47
N CYS A 52 2.67 -10.97 -44.35
CA CYS A 52 1.78 -10.35 -43.36
C CYS A 52 1.46 -8.88 -43.67
N SER A 53 2.24 -8.26 -44.56
CA SER A 53 2.02 -6.87 -45.02
C SER A 53 0.83 -6.73 -45.98
N ASP A 54 0.52 -7.78 -46.75
CA ASP A 54 -0.64 -7.81 -47.65
C ASP A 54 -1.91 -8.20 -46.88
N PRO A 55 -2.89 -7.30 -46.70
CA PRO A 55 -4.08 -7.57 -45.90
C PRO A 55 -4.94 -8.70 -46.46
N MET A 56 -4.91 -8.98 -47.77
CA MET A 56 -5.69 -10.07 -48.36
C MET A 56 -5.06 -11.44 -48.10
N LYS A 57 -3.73 -11.52 -48.11
CA LYS A 57 -3.01 -12.78 -47.81
C LYS A 57 -2.88 -13.03 -46.32
N ALA A 58 -2.81 -11.97 -45.52
CA ALA A 58 -2.68 -12.06 -44.07
C ALA A 58 -3.90 -12.70 -43.38
N THR A 59 -5.09 -12.65 -43.98
CA THR A 59 -6.28 -13.33 -43.43
C THR A 59 -6.29 -14.83 -43.66
N GLU A 60 -5.58 -15.30 -44.68
CA GLU A 60 -5.45 -16.74 -44.98
C GLU A 60 -4.29 -17.38 -44.21
N ASN A 61 -3.28 -16.59 -43.81
CA ASN A 61 -2.15 -17.08 -43.05
C ASN A 61 -2.41 -17.04 -41.53
N ALA A 62 -2.61 -18.22 -40.95
CA ALA A 62 -2.80 -18.40 -39.51
C ALA A 62 -1.66 -17.81 -38.65
N GLY A 63 -0.42 -17.77 -39.15
CA GLY A 63 0.72 -17.16 -38.47
C GLY A 63 0.59 -15.64 -38.35
N CYS A 64 0.13 -14.95 -39.40
CA CYS A 64 -0.13 -13.51 -39.35
C CYS A 64 -1.29 -13.19 -38.41
N ALA A 65 -2.35 -13.99 -38.42
CA ALA A 65 -3.47 -13.85 -37.49
C ALA A 65 -3.01 -14.04 -36.03
N PHE A 66 -2.15 -15.02 -35.77
CA PHE A 66 -1.55 -15.27 -34.46
C PHE A 66 -0.71 -14.08 -33.95
N MET A 67 0.18 -13.54 -34.78
CA MET A 67 0.99 -12.38 -34.40
C MET A 67 0.13 -11.16 -34.08
N ARG A 68 -0.87 -10.88 -34.93
CA ARG A 68 -1.83 -9.79 -34.69
C ARG A 68 -2.61 -10.01 -33.39
N GLY A 69 -3.08 -11.22 -33.14
CA GLY A 69 -3.75 -11.59 -31.89
C GLY A 69 -2.85 -11.38 -30.67
N SER A 70 -1.59 -11.79 -30.75
CA SER A 70 -0.60 -11.61 -29.67
C SER A 70 -0.34 -10.13 -29.36
N ILE A 71 -0.26 -9.28 -30.39
CA ILE A 71 -0.12 -7.83 -30.22
C ILE A 71 -1.36 -7.22 -29.57
N VAL A 72 -2.57 -7.63 -29.99
CA VAL A 72 -3.82 -7.15 -29.38
C VAL A 72 -3.89 -7.54 -27.90
N VAL A 73 -3.51 -8.77 -27.56
CA VAL A 73 -3.45 -9.22 -26.16
C VAL A 73 -2.44 -8.39 -25.36
N ALA A 74 -1.25 -8.11 -25.91
CA ALA A 74 -0.26 -7.26 -25.26
C ALA A 74 -0.77 -5.81 -25.05
N PHE A 75 -1.56 -5.26 -25.99
CA PHE A 75 -2.22 -3.96 -25.80
C PHE A 75 -3.29 -4.02 -24.71
N LEU A 76 -4.10 -5.07 -24.64
CA LEU A 76 -5.09 -5.24 -23.58
C LEU A 76 -4.43 -5.34 -22.20
N GLU A 77 -3.29 -6.05 -22.11
CA GLU A 77 -2.46 -6.08 -20.90
C GLU A 77 -2.00 -4.68 -20.51
N LEU A 78 -1.46 -3.89 -21.45
CA LEU A 78 -1.06 -2.50 -21.21
C LEU A 78 -2.22 -1.60 -20.77
N ILE A 79 -3.42 -1.78 -21.34
CA ILE A 79 -4.60 -1.01 -20.96
C ILE A 79 -5.05 -1.38 -19.55
N ILE A 80 -5.20 -2.67 -19.24
CA ILE A 80 -5.57 -3.15 -17.90
C ILE A 80 -4.51 -2.71 -16.89
N PHE A 81 -3.26 -2.75 -17.28
CA PHE A 81 -2.13 -2.27 -16.49
C PHE A 81 -2.25 -0.77 -16.17
N CYS A 82 -2.36 0.07 -17.19
CA CYS A 82 -2.53 1.52 -17.04
C CYS A 82 -3.75 1.82 -16.17
N TRP A 83 -4.80 1.01 -16.29
CA TRP A 83 -6.01 1.14 -15.49
C TRP A 83 -5.79 0.79 -14.01
N VAL A 84 -5.06 -0.29 -13.71
CA VAL A 84 -4.68 -0.66 -12.34
C VAL A 84 -3.76 0.39 -11.70
N PHE A 85 -2.82 0.96 -12.48
CA PHE A 85 -1.86 1.93 -11.99
C PHE A 85 -2.45 3.34 -11.83
N MET A 86 -3.41 3.73 -12.68
CA MET A 86 -4.20 4.95 -12.53
C MET A 86 -5.14 4.94 -11.31
N GLY A 87 -4.96 4.02 -10.35
CA GLY A 87 -5.69 3.84 -9.09
C GLY A 87 -5.78 5.06 -8.16
N THR A 88 -5.50 6.26 -8.66
CA THR A 88 -5.96 7.52 -8.12
C THR A 88 -7.46 7.69 -8.33
N THR A 89 -8.19 7.96 -7.25
CA THR A 89 -9.54 8.50 -7.33
C THR A 89 -9.48 9.81 -8.11
N VAL A 90 -9.98 9.82 -9.35
CA VAL A 90 -10.17 11.08 -10.07
C VAL A 90 -11.39 11.75 -9.46
N SER A 91 -11.15 12.76 -8.61
CA SER A 91 -12.24 13.63 -8.15
C SER A 91 -12.49 14.69 -9.20
N ILE A 92 -13.52 14.52 -10.01
CA ILE A 92 -13.94 15.55 -10.96
C ILE A 92 -14.88 16.49 -10.19
N LYS A 93 -14.47 17.75 -10.02
CA LYS A 93 -15.36 18.81 -9.52
C LYS A 93 -16.04 19.45 -10.71
N LEU A 94 -17.35 19.24 -10.85
CA LEU A 94 -18.17 19.87 -11.89
C LEU A 94 -19.14 20.83 -11.19
N GLY A 95 -18.79 22.12 -11.16
CA GLY A 95 -19.50 23.13 -10.37
C GLY A 95 -19.38 22.89 -8.87
N THR A 96 -20.51 22.92 -8.15
CA THR A 96 -20.59 22.64 -6.70
C THR A 96 -20.62 21.14 -6.35
N LYS A 97 -20.74 20.25 -7.34
CA LYS A 97 -20.82 18.80 -7.12
C LYS A 97 -19.47 18.13 -7.36
N SER A 98 -19.02 17.37 -6.37
CA SER A 98 -17.86 16.48 -6.46
C SER A 98 -18.33 15.09 -6.86
N PHE A 99 -17.91 14.61 -8.03
CA PHE A 99 -18.08 13.22 -8.42
C PHE A 99 -16.78 12.48 -8.14
N ARG A 100 -16.85 11.44 -7.29
CA ARG A 100 -15.77 10.46 -7.17
C ARG A 100 -16.11 9.28 -8.05
N ILE A 101 -15.42 9.18 -9.18
CA ILE A 101 -15.47 7.97 -9.99
C ILE A 101 -14.65 6.90 -9.25
N LEU A 102 -15.26 5.73 -9.05
CA LEU A 102 -14.76 4.67 -8.19
C LEU A 102 -13.36 4.19 -8.60
N ARG A 103 -12.54 3.94 -7.57
CA ARG A 103 -11.28 3.20 -7.67
C ARG A 103 -11.55 1.85 -8.35
N PRO A 104 -11.03 1.63 -9.57
CA PRO A 104 -11.01 0.28 -10.09
C PRO A 104 -10.12 -0.54 -9.14
N PHE A 105 -10.67 -1.65 -8.63
CA PHE A 105 -10.00 -2.61 -7.77
C PHE A 105 -9.60 -2.13 -6.37
N SER A 106 -10.58 -1.86 -5.51
CA SER A 106 -10.34 -1.60 -4.06
C SER A 106 -9.77 -2.80 -3.29
N LYS A 107 -9.84 -4.01 -3.87
CA LYS A 107 -9.41 -5.26 -3.24
C LYS A 107 -8.28 -5.88 -4.03
N LEU A 108 -7.15 -6.14 -3.35
CA LEU A 108 -6.00 -6.88 -3.87
C LEU A 108 -6.40 -8.22 -4.53
N ARG A 109 -7.44 -8.88 -3.99
CA ARG A 109 -7.97 -10.14 -4.53
C ARG A 109 -8.50 -9.98 -5.96
N THR A 110 -9.18 -8.88 -6.27
CA THR A 110 -9.75 -8.65 -7.61
C THR A 110 -8.64 -8.41 -8.63
N ILE A 111 -7.59 -7.68 -8.23
CA ILE A 111 -6.38 -7.49 -9.04
C ILE A 111 -5.73 -8.85 -9.34
N ALA A 112 -5.54 -9.69 -8.31
CA ALA A 112 -4.96 -11.02 -8.48
C ALA A 112 -5.78 -11.92 -9.42
N ILE A 113 -7.12 -11.89 -9.32
CA ILE A 113 -8.01 -12.63 -10.23
C ILE A 113 -7.86 -12.12 -11.67
N CYS A 114 -7.80 -10.80 -11.86
CA CYS A 114 -7.64 -10.21 -13.20
C CYS A 114 -6.31 -10.61 -13.85
N TYR A 115 -5.21 -10.55 -13.11
CA TYR A 115 -3.91 -11.06 -13.58
C TYR A 115 -3.92 -12.56 -13.84
N PHE A 116 -4.61 -13.35 -13.02
CA PHE A 116 -4.74 -14.79 -13.25
C PHE A 116 -5.52 -15.10 -14.53
N LEU A 117 -6.61 -14.36 -14.81
CA LEU A 117 -7.35 -14.52 -16.06
C LEU A 117 -6.52 -14.10 -17.28
N LEU A 118 -5.79 -12.97 -17.19
CA LEU A 118 -4.85 -12.55 -18.23
C LEU A 118 -3.78 -13.61 -18.49
N TYR A 119 -3.24 -14.19 -17.43
CA TYR A 119 -2.29 -15.29 -17.51
C TYR A 119 -2.88 -16.49 -18.27
N LEU A 120 -4.12 -16.89 -17.99
CA LEU A 120 -4.77 -18.00 -18.71
C LEU A 120 -4.99 -17.68 -20.19
N VAL A 121 -5.36 -16.45 -20.53
CA VAL A 121 -5.51 -16.01 -21.93
C VAL A 121 -4.15 -16.03 -22.64
N SER A 122 -3.11 -15.48 -22.02
CA SER A 122 -1.75 -15.51 -22.55
C SER A 122 -1.24 -16.94 -22.75
N LEU A 123 -1.55 -17.85 -21.82
CA LEU A 123 -1.18 -19.27 -21.94
C LEU A 123 -1.89 -19.93 -23.12
N GLY A 124 -3.16 -19.61 -23.35
CA GLY A 124 -3.93 -20.13 -24.49
C GLY A 124 -3.36 -19.67 -25.83
N VAL A 125 -3.03 -18.38 -25.95
CA VAL A 125 -2.34 -17.83 -27.12
C VAL A 125 -1.00 -18.56 -27.30
N PHE A 126 -0.20 -18.66 -26.24
CA PHE A 126 1.09 -19.34 -26.30
C PHE A 126 1.00 -20.80 -26.76
N ALA A 127 0.08 -21.58 -26.19
CA ALA A 127 -0.11 -22.98 -26.57
C ALA A 127 -0.54 -23.11 -28.04
N GLY A 128 -1.42 -22.22 -28.52
CA GLY A 128 -1.81 -22.16 -29.92
C GLY A 128 -0.64 -21.83 -30.85
N GLY A 129 0.20 -20.86 -30.48
CA GLY A 129 1.41 -20.51 -31.23
C GLY A 129 2.42 -21.65 -31.31
N LEU A 130 2.58 -22.40 -30.21
CA LEU A 130 3.48 -23.56 -30.17
C LEU A 130 2.96 -24.73 -31.01
N MET A 131 1.67 -25.06 -30.93
CA MET A 131 1.06 -26.09 -31.78
C MET A 131 1.21 -25.72 -33.26
N TRP A 132 0.95 -24.46 -33.61
CA TRP A 132 1.10 -23.99 -34.97
C TRP A 132 2.55 -24.07 -35.47
N LEU A 133 3.53 -23.73 -34.63
CA LEU A 133 4.96 -23.82 -34.96
C LEU A 133 5.38 -25.26 -35.29
N VAL A 134 4.80 -26.25 -34.60
CA VAL A 134 5.06 -27.67 -34.86
C VAL A 134 4.49 -28.09 -36.22
N ASP A 135 3.32 -27.56 -36.59
CA ASP A 135 2.64 -27.89 -37.85
C ASP A 135 3.28 -27.21 -39.07
N PHE A 136 3.96 -26.07 -38.89
CA PHE A 136 4.56 -25.28 -39.97
C PHE A 136 6.05 -24.99 -39.70
N PRO A 137 6.94 -25.99 -39.75
CA PRO A 137 8.36 -25.82 -39.47
C PRO A 137 9.09 -24.94 -40.51
N GLU A 138 8.51 -24.75 -41.70
CA GLU A 138 9.01 -23.85 -42.73
C GLU A 138 8.62 -22.38 -42.50
N SER A 139 7.82 -22.08 -41.47
CA SER A 139 7.55 -20.70 -41.09
C SER A 139 8.87 -19.96 -40.85
N GLY A 140 9.01 -18.78 -41.47
CA GLY A 140 10.29 -18.09 -41.59
C GLY A 140 11.00 -17.91 -40.24
N ALA A 141 12.34 -17.95 -40.25
CA ALA A 141 13.18 -17.82 -39.06
C ALA A 141 12.83 -16.63 -38.14
N VAL A 142 12.24 -15.58 -38.72
CA VAL A 142 11.75 -14.39 -38.01
C VAL A 142 10.58 -14.73 -37.07
N PHE A 143 9.63 -15.57 -37.51
CA PHE A 143 8.49 -15.99 -36.69
C PHE A 143 8.93 -16.89 -35.53
N LEU A 144 9.81 -17.87 -35.83
CA LEU A 144 10.42 -18.70 -34.80
C LEU A 144 11.14 -17.84 -33.75
N GLY A 145 11.90 -16.83 -34.21
CA GLY A 145 12.55 -15.85 -33.33
C GLY A 145 11.57 -15.11 -32.43
N PHE A 146 10.43 -14.67 -32.96
CA PHE A 146 9.38 -14.00 -32.19
C PHE A 146 8.73 -14.92 -31.14
N VAL A 147 8.37 -16.16 -31.50
CA VAL A 147 7.79 -17.13 -30.56
C VAL A 147 8.79 -17.49 -29.45
N MET A 148 10.06 -17.68 -29.79
CA MET A 148 11.12 -17.95 -28.81
C MET A 148 11.34 -16.75 -27.88
N PHE A 149 11.31 -15.53 -28.41
CA PHE A 149 11.37 -14.31 -27.61
C PHE A 149 10.20 -14.23 -26.61
N LEU A 150 8.97 -14.49 -27.06
CA LEU A 150 7.80 -14.52 -26.19
C LEU A 150 7.96 -15.57 -25.09
N GLN A 151 8.44 -16.76 -25.44
CA GLN A 151 8.67 -17.84 -24.47
C GLN A 151 9.68 -17.44 -23.39
N VAL A 152 10.83 -16.89 -23.79
CA VAL A 152 11.87 -16.45 -22.85
C VAL A 152 11.34 -15.33 -21.95
N SER A 153 10.66 -14.33 -22.54
CA SER A 153 10.11 -13.19 -21.78
C SER A 153 9.09 -13.62 -20.73
N TYR A 154 8.24 -14.59 -21.06
CA TYR A 154 7.24 -15.16 -20.17
C TYR A 154 7.87 -15.92 -19.00
N TRP A 155 8.85 -16.78 -19.27
CA TRP A 155 9.55 -17.52 -18.20
C TRP A 155 10.32 -16.60 -17.27
N LEU A 156 10.94 -15.53 -17.80
CA LEU A 156 11.59 -14.52 -16.97
C LEU A 156 10.59 -13.85 -16.04
N MET A 157 9.43 -13.43 -16.54
CA MET A 157 8.36 -12.82 -15.73
C MET A 157 7.91 -13.78 -14.61
N PHE A 158 7.69 -15.06 -14.94
CA PHE A 158 7.29 -16.07 -13.98
C PHE A 158 8.34 -16.26 -12.86
N VAL A 159 9.63 -16.32 -13.22
CA VAL A 159 10.73 -16.39 -12.26
C VAL A 159 10.76 -15.16 -11.35
N PHE A 160 10.59 -13.95 -11.89
CA PHE A 160 10.51 -12.73 -11.09
C PHE A 160 9.35 -12.76 -10.09
N ILE A 161 8.17 -13.22 -10.51
CA ILE A 161 7.00 -13.36 -9.63
C ILE A 161 7.29 -14.35 -8.50
N ILE A 162 7.89 -15.51 -8.79
CA ILE A 162 8.27 -16.49 -7.76
C ILE A 162 9.27 -15.87 -6.77
N ILE A 163 10.32 -15.20 -7.26
CA ILE A 163 11.32 -14.56 -6.40
C ILE A 163 10.65 -13.52 -5.48
N ALA A 164 9.73 -12.70 -6.02
CA ALA A 164 9.00 -11.72 -5.24
C ALA A 164 8.12 -12.37 -4.15
N LEU A 165 7.39 -13.44 -4.50
CA LEU A 165 6.56 -14.19 -3.53
C LEU A 165 7.41 -14.84 -2.44
N VAL A 166 8.57 -15.40 -2.79
CA VAL A 166 9.52 -15.98 -1.83
C VAL A 166 10.04 -14.89 -0.88
N LYS A 167 10.44 -13.72 -1.40
CA LYS A 167 10.89 -12.58 -0.57
C LYS A 167 9.80 -12.13 0.41
N ILE A 168 8.55 -12.02 -0.03
CA ILE A 168 7.42 -11.65 0.83
C ILE A 168 7.23 -12.69 1.94
N LYS A 169 7.25 -13.99 1.59
CA LYS A 169 7.07 -15.08 2.56
C LYS A 169 8.23 -15.17 3.55
N LEU A 170 9.46 -14.92 3.11
CA LEU A 170 10.64 -14.85 3.99
C LEU A 170 10.53 -13.67 4.96
N LYS A 171 10.15 -12.48 4.48
CA LYS A 171 9.95 -11.29 5.32
C LYS A 171 8.87 -11.50 6.38
N GLN A 172 7.75 -12.15 6.03
CA GLN A 172 6.71 -12.51 6.99
C GLN A 172 7.20 -13.47 8.08
N ARG A 173 8.05 -14.44 7.73
CA ARG A 173 8.64 -15.35 8.71
C ARG A 173 9.57 -14.63 9.68
N THR A 174 10.36 -13.67 9.20
CA THR A 174 11.25 -12.88 10.07
C THR A 174 10.45 -12.05 11.07
N LEU A 175 9.40 -11.36 10.61
CA LEU A 175 8.52 -10.56 11.48
C LEU A 175 7.79 -11.43 12.52
N SER A 176 7.32 -12.61 12.13
CA SER A 176 6.66 -13.54 13.06
C SER A 176 7.60 -14.07 14.14
N LYS A 177 8.91 -14.15 13.89
CA LYS A 177 9.90 -14.61 14.87
C LYS A 177 10.32 -13.50 15.83
N SER A 178 10.41 -12.25 15.37
CA SER A 178 10.73 -11.11 16.25
C SER A 178 9.60 -10.79 17.23
N GLY A 179 8.33 -10.94 16.82
CA GLY A 179 7.18 -10.72 17.73
C GLY A 179 7.03 -11.80 18.83
N ALA A 180 7.61 -12.98 18.64
CA ALA A 180 7.51 -14.07 19.64
C ALA A 180 8.46 -13.89 20.84
N LYS A 181 9.51 -13.06 20.72
CA LYS A 181 10.52 -12.91 21.77
C LYS A 181 10.15 -11.93 22.89
N TYR A 182 9.12 -11.10 22.68
CA TYR A 182 8.58 -10.17 23.69
C TYR A 182 7.29 -10.67 24.37
N SER A 183 6.79 -11.86 24.02
CA SER A 183 5.54 -12.43 24.57
C SER A 183 5.77 -13.40 25.76
N GLY A 184 7.00 -13.47 26.28
CA GLY A 184 7.36 -14.37 27.37
C GLY A 184 7.11 -13.77 28.75
N GLY A 185 5.85 -13.65 29.17
CA GLY A 185 5.51 -13.34 30.56
C GLY A 185 4.16 -12.67 30.73
N GLY A 186 3.09 -13.44 30.88
CA GLY A 186 1.76 -12.92 31.21
C GLY A 186 0.64 -13.66 30.49
N GLY A 187 0.18 -14.76 31.08
CA GLY A 187 -1.00 -15.47 30.58
C GLY A 187 -2.26 -14.64 30.79
N GLY A 188 -3.00 -14.38 29.71
CA GLY A 188 -4.34 -13.81 29.80
C GLY A 188 -4.74 -13.10 28.51
N GLN A 189 -5.83 -13.55 27.89
CA GLN A 189 -6.59 -12.86 26.83
C GLN A 189 -5.91 -12.71 25.47
N ARG A 190 -5.88 -13.84 24.76
CA ARG A 190 -5.59 -13.92 23.32
C ARG A 190 -6.87 -13.69 22.50
N ALA A 191 -7.47 -12.51 22.61
CA ALA A 191 -8.70 -12.15 21.89
C ALA A 191 -8.65 -10.79 21.18
N THR A 192 -7.50 -10.16 20.91
CA THR A 192 -7.56 -8.82 20.26
C THR A 192 -6.31 -8.43 19.48
N ILE A 193 -5.88 -9.20 18.48
CA ILE A 193 -4.89 -8.69 17.50
C ILE A 193 -5.37 -8.95 16.07
N ARG A 194 -6.41 -8.19 15.72
CA ARG A 194 -6.62 -7.70 14.35
C ARG A 194 -7.37 -6.36 14.34
N GLN A 195 -7.22 -5.53 15.37
CA GLN A 195 -7.34 -4.09 15.18
C GLN A 195 -6.03 -3.63 14.54
N THR A 196 -6.02 -3.42 13.22
CA THR A 196 -5.18 -2.36 12.64
C THR A 196 -5.66 -1.09 13.30
N GLN A 197 -5.02 -0.79 14.42
CA GLN A 197 -5.39 0.12 15.48
C GLN A 197 -5.69 1.48 14.85
N LYS A 198 -6.97 1.89 14.90
CA LYS A 198 -7.41 3.25 14.58
C LYS A 198 -7.00 4.19 15.74
N VAL A 199 -5.72 4.20 16.10
CA VAL A 199 -5.19 5.06 17.16
C VAL A 199 -5.51 6.51 16.79
N GLY A 200 -6.16 7.24 17.68
CA GLY A 200 -6.55 8.63 17.46
C GLY A 200 -7.90 8.85 16.74
N THR A 201 -8.72 7.81 16.53
CA THR A 201 -10.13 8.00 16.16
C THR A 201 -11.03 8.13 17.39
N GLU A 202 -12.19 8.76 17.23
CA GLU A 202 -13.17 8.91 18.30
C GLU A 202 -13.64 7.54 18.83
N ASP A 203 -13.88 6.56 17.96
CA ASP A 203 -14.28 5.20 18.36
C ASP A 203 -13.28 4.56 19.33
N TRP A 204 -11.98 4.69 19.03
CA TRP A 204 -10.90 4.16 19.85
C TRP A 204 -10.76 4.91 21.18
N PHE A 205 -10.89 6.24 21.15
CA PHE A 205 -10.86 7.05 22.37
C PHE A 205 -12.07 6.74 23.27
N ARG A 206 -13.25 6.52 22.68
CA ARG A 206 -14.47 6.11 23.37
C ARG A 206 -14.34 4.76 24.04
N GLU A 207 -13.75 3.78 23.36
CA GLU A 207 -13.48 2.45 23.94
C GLU A 207 -12.63 2.55 25.22
N ILE A 208 -11.56 3.35 25.20
CA ILE A 208 -10.69 3.55 26.37
C ILE A 208 -11.41 4.38 27.46
N PHE A 209 -12.15 5.41 27.06
CA PHE A 209 -12.91 6.24 28.01
C PHE A 209 -13.96 5.42 28.75
N GLU A 210 -14.75 4.62 28.04
CA GLU A 210 -15.78 3.74 28.61
C GLU A 210 -15.17 2.68 29.54
N GLU A 211 -13.97 2.17 29.22
CA GLU A 211 -13.26 1.24 30.08
C GLU A 211 -12.85 1.88 31.41
N GLU A 212 -12.33 3.11 31.38
CA GLU A 212 -11.92 3.83 32.61
C GLU A 212 -13.09 4.46 33.37
N SER A 213 -14.19 4.79 32.69
CA SER A 213 -15.40 5.34 33.33
C SER A 213 -16.31 4.26 33.92
N ASP A 214 -15.91 2.99 33.87
CA ASP A 214 -16.76 1.84 34.24
C ASP A 214 -18.11 1.84 33.48
N GLY A 215 -18.10 2.34 32.23
CA GLY A 215 -19.28 2.48 31.38
C GLY A 215 -20.17 3.70 31.66
N MET A 216 -19.69 4.67 32.44
CA MET A 216 -20.40 5.94 32.69
C MET A 216 -20.06 7.00 31.63
N ASP A 217 -20.95 7.97 31.42
CA ASP A 217 -20.73 9.09 30.48
C ASP A 217 -19.76 10.15 31.04
N THR A 218 -19.45 10.06 32.33
CA THR A 218 -18.53 10.93 33.07
C THR A 218 -17.38 10.12 33.66
N LEU A 219 -16.23 10.76 33.81
CA LEU A 219 -15.01 10.18 34.39
C LEU A 219 -14.61 10.98 35.63
N GLU A 220 -14.40 10.30 36.75
CA GLU A 220 -13.88 10.91 37.98
C GLU A 220 -12.45 11.45 37.75
N VAL A 221 -12.11 12.59 38.37
CA VAL A 221 -10.78 13.23 38.23
C VAL A 221 -9.63 12.27 38.57
N GLU A 222 -9.80 11.43 39.59
CA GLU A 222 -8.79 10.46 40.02
C GLU A 222 -8.48 9.41 38.94
N LYS A 223 -9.41 9.14 38.02
CA LYS A 223 -9.24 8.21 36.90
C LYS A 223 -8.70 8.89 35.64
N LEU A 224 -8.65 10.22 35.59
CA LEU A 224 -8.14 10.98 34.45
C LEU A 224 -6.65 10.70 34.19
N ALA A 225 -5.85 10.51 35.24
CA ALA A 225 -4.44 10.14 35.14
C ALA A 225 -4.25 8.81 34.40
N LYS A 226 -5.05 7.79 34.78
CA LYS A 226 -5.02 6.45 34.16
C LYS A 226 -5.48 6.49 32.71
N LEU A 227 -6.48 7.32 32.40
CA LEU A 227 -6.91 7.54 31.02
C LEU A 227 -5.74 8.07 30.16
N PHE A 228 -5.01 9.07 30.65
CA PHE A 228 -3.87 9.63 29.91
C PHE A 228 -2.74 8.62 29.74
N GLU A 229 -2.42 7.85 30.78
CA GLU A 229 -1.46 6.75 30.70
C GLU A 229 -1.85 5.72 29.61
N LYS A 230 -3.12 5.28 29.58
CA LYS A 230 -3.63 4.37 28.54
C LYS A 230 -3.61 4.96 27.14
N LEU A 231 -3.72 6.28 27.01
CA LEU A 231 -3.61 6.99 25.73
C LEU A 231 -2.15 7.20 25.30
N GLY A 232 -1.17 6.81 26.12
CA GLY A 232 0.25 7.04 25.89
C GLY A 232 0.65 8.51 26.06
N LEU A 233 -0.05 9.24 26.92
CA LEU A 233 0.27 10.62 27.29
C LEU A 233 0.91 10.61 28.69
N ASP A 234 2.18 10.98 28.76
CA ASP A 234 2.87 11.20 30.03
C ASP A 234 2.61 12.63 30.49
N VAL A 235 1.61 12.81 31.36
CA VAL A 235 1.20 14.11 31.90
C VAL A 235 1.58 14.14 33.39
N PRO A 236 2.44 15.07 33.83
CA PRO A 236 2.82 15.14 35.23
C PRO A 236 1.63 15.52 36.12
N GLU A 237 1.64 15.06 37.38
CA GLU A 237 0.54 15.23 38.33
C GLU A 237 0.13 16.70 38.54
N GLU A 238 1.10 17.61 38.52
CA GLU A 238 0.87 19.06 38.60
C GLU A 238 0.03 19.58 37.41
N GLU A 239 0.28 19.06 36.21
CA GLU A 239 -0.47 19.42 35.01
C GLU A 239 -1.83 18.73 34.93
N ILE A 240 -1.99 17.54 35.52
CA ILE A 240 -3.30 16.86 35.59
C ILE A 240 -4.31 17.74 36.33
N THR A 241 -3.90 18.43 37.39
CA THR A 241 -4.76 19.37 38.12
C THR A 241 -5.18 20.54 37.21
N ALA A 242 -4.23 21.14 36.48
CA ALA A 242 -4.53 22.22 35.53
C ALA A 242 -5.44 21.77 34.37
N VAL A 243 -5.27 20.54 33.89
CA VAL A 243 -6.16 19.95 32.86
C VAL A 243 -7.55 19.71 33.42
N THR A 244 -7.65 19.29 34.69
CA THR A 244 -8.92 19.08 35.38
C THR A 244 -9.71 20.38 35.49
N ASP A 245 -9.06 21.48 35.92
CA ASP A 245 -9.71 22.79 36.03
C ASP A 245 -10.27 23.30 34.68
N VAL A 246 -9.68 22.87 33.57
CA VAL A 246 -10.13 23.21 32.21
C VAL A 246 -11.29 22.31 31.75
N LEU A 247 -11.32 21.06 32.18
CA LEU A 247 -12.31 20.06 31.77
C LEU A 247 -13.58 20.10 32.63
N ASP A 248 -13.45 20.34 33.94
CA ASP A 248 -14.53 20.39 34.92
C ASP A 248 -14.93 21.85 35.23
N LEU A 249 -15.53 22.51 34.23
CA LEU A 249 -15.99 23.91 34.37
C LEU A 249 -17.05 24.09 35.45
N GLU A 250 -17.76 23.02 35.81
CA GLU A 250 -18.84 23.04 36.78
C GLU A 250 -18.35 22.74 38.21
N GLY A 251 -17.09 22.31 38.39
CA GLY A 251 -16.51 21.98 39.69
C GLY A 251 -17.17 20.77 40.35
N THR A 252 -17.64 19.82 39.54
CA THR A 252 -18.36 18.63 39.99
C THR A 252 -17.44 17.51 40.48
N GLY A 253 -16.16 17.55 40.11
CA GLY A 253 -15.22 16.43 40.27
C GLY A 253 -15.38 15.35 39.20
N GLU A 254 -16.13 15.62 38.13
CA GLU A 254 -16.37 14.71 37.02
C GLU A 254 -16.15 15.40 35.67
N VAL A 255 -15.53 14.71 34.71
CA VAL A 255 -15.32 15.23 33.36
C VAL A 255 -16.09 14.40 32.33
N GLY A 256 -16.86 15.07 31.47
CA GLY A 256 -17.64 14.41 30.43
C GLY A 256 -16.82 14.04 29.20
N PHE A 257 -17.20 12.95 28.51
CA PHE A 257 -16.55 12.46 27.29
C PHE A 257 -16.24 13.56 26.25
N THR A 258 -17.22 14.41 25.96
CA THR A 258 -17.12 15.45 24.91
C THR A 258 -16.05 16.49 25.23
N ALA A 259 -15.92 16.88 26.50
CA ALA A 259 -14.90 17.83 26.94
C ALA A 259 -13.51 17.21 26.83
N THR A 260 -13.34 15.99 27.34
CA THR A 260 -12.07 15.26 27.33
C THR A 260 -11.60 14.96 25.90
N TRP A 261 -12.50 14.56 24.99
CA TRP A 261 -12.19 14.34 23.58
C TRP A 261 -11.78 15.63 22.84
N SER A 262 -12.51 16.72 23.08
CA SER A 262 -12.19 18.05 22.52
C SER A 262 -10.81 18.52 22.99
N TRP A 263 -10.47 18.30 24.26
CA TRP A 263 -9.14 18.60 24.79
C TRP A 263 -8.07 17.69 24.18
N TYR A 264 -8.29 16.38 24.13
CA TYR A 264 -7.34 15.41 23.57
C TYR A 264 -6.98 15.71 22.11
N THR A 265 -7.97 16.09 21.30
CA THR A 265 -7.76 16.41 19.87
C THR A 265 -7.03 17.73 19.64
N LYS A 266 -7.21 18.72 20.51
CA LYS A 266 -6.57 20.05 20.43
C LYS A 266 -5.18 20.05 21.07
N THR A 267 -5.08 19.57 22.30
CA THR A 267 -3.90 19.72 23.15
C THR A 267 -3.09 18.43 23.24
N GLY A 268 -3.72 17.26 23.23
CA GLY A 268 -3.03 15.95 23.33
C GLY A 268 -2.03 15.64 22.19
N LYS A 269 -1.94 16.49 21.17
CA LYS A 269 -0.89 16.41 20.13
C LYS A 269 0.44 17.00 20.57
N SER A 270 0.46 18.02 21.44
CA SER A 270 1.71 18.62 21.91
C SER A 270 2.47 17.67 22.83
N PHE A 271 1.76 16.99 23.74
CA PHE A 271 2.34 16.01 24.66
C PHE A 271 3.01 14.83 23.96
N ARG A 272 2.39 14.31 22.89
CA ARG A 272 3.02 13.26 22.06
C ARG A 272 4.31 13.72 21.40
N LYS A 273 4.30 14.94 20.87
CA LYS A 273 5.48 15.50 20.20
C LYS A 273 6.65 15.69 21.18
N GLU A 274 6.36 16.10 22.41
CA GLU A 274 7.40 16.24 23.43
C GLU A 274 7.94 14.88 23.91
N ALA A 275 7.07 13.89 24.07
CA ALA A 275 7.48 12.52 24.41
C ALA A 275 8.37 11.91 23.32
N ASP A 276 7.98 12.04 22.05
CA ASP A 276 8.77 11.53 20.91
C ASP A 276 10.15 12.20 20.83
N MET A 277 10.23 13.51 21.10
CA MET A 277 11.49 14.27 21.06
C MET A 277 12.46 13.86 22.19
N LYS A 278 11.95 13.56 23.39
CA LYS A 278 12.77 13.06 24.51
C LYS A 278 13.39 11.68 24.22
N VAL A 279 12.75 10.86 23.38
CA VAL A 279 13.28 9.54 23.01
C VAL A 279 14.48 9.67 22.06
N GLU A 280 14.43 10.59 21.10
CA GLU A 280 15.53 10.81 20.15
C GLU A 280 16.80 11.32 20.85
N ASP A 281 16.67 12.23 21.82
CA ASP A 281 17.81 12.76 22.58
C ASP A 281 18.53 11.70 23.44
N ILE A 282 17.84 10.61 23.81
CA ILE A 282 18.43 9.51 24.60
C ILE A 282 19.24 8.55 23.69
N GLU A 283 18.82 8.34 22.43
CA GLU A 283 19.50 7.41 21.52
C GLU A 283 20.83 7.94 20.97
N ASP A 284 21.01 9.26 20.91
CA ASP A 284 22.28 9.87 20.46
C ASP A 284 23.30 10.07 21.61
N GLY A 285 22.86 10.05 22.87
CA GLY A 285 23.74 10.23 24.03
C GLY A 285 24.58 9.01 24.44
N ASP A 286 24.31 7.83 23.89
CA ASP A 286 24.96 6.56 24.31
C ASP A 286 25.96 6.00 23.28
N LYS A 287 26.22 6.70 22.17
CA LYS A 287 27.18 6.25 21.13
C LYS A 287 28.64 6.62 21.38
N ASP A 288 28.94 7.51 22.33
CA ASP A 288 30.29 8.07 22.51
C ASP A 288 31.06 7.51 23.73
N LYS A 289 30.65 6.37 24.31
CA LYS A 289 31.29 5.81 25.52
C LYS A 289 32.14 4.53 25.34
N ASP A 290 32.27 4.03 24.12
CA ASP A 290 33.05 2.81 23.83
C ASP A 290 34.20 3.04 22.83
N GLU A 291 35.00 4.10 23.03
CA GLU A 291 36.36 4.24 22.45
C GLU A 291 37.44 4.35 23.54
#